data_AF-A0AAU1WUF9-F1
#
_entry.id   AF-A0AAU1WUF9-F1
#
_cell.length_a   1.000
_cell.length_b   1.000
_cell.length_c   1.000
_cell.angle_alpha   90.00
_cell.angle_beta   90.00
_cell.angle_gamma   90.00
#
_symmetry.space_group_name_H-M   'P 1'
#
loop_
_entity.id
_entity.type
_entity.pdbx_description
1 polymer ?
#
loop_
_entity_poly.entity_id
_entity_poly.type
_entity_poly.pdbx_seq_one_letter_code
_entity_poly.pdbx_strand_id
1 'polypeptide(L)'
;MRQKCCDRCELVIGLGCTCPPDGAAPTTRPIASPRQEWRSFPADAILISPRRYAHRPGACAHLSEELVTAPRWGWIPAPPAGLWDRLSTSCPAKATEGNTDRQAIRRCEDCQATVG
;
A
#
# COMPACT_ATOMS: atom_id res chain seq x y z
N MET A 1 -4.38 -23.68 8.08
CA MET A 1 -5.39 -22.62 7.87
C MET A 1 -4.91 -21.63 6.80
N ARG A 2 -5.77 -21.20 5.89
CA ARG A 2 -5.49 -20.07 4.97
C ARG A 2 -5.67 -18.75 5.73
N GLN A 3 -4.62 -17.94 5.80
CA GLN A 3 -4.67 -16.61 6.43
C GLN A 3 -5.61 -15.72 5.61
N LYS A 4 -6.71 -15.22 6.22
CA LYS A 4 -7.60 -14.26 5.56
C LYS A 4 -6.98 -12.87 5.64
N CYS A 5 -6.91 -12.17 4.51
CA CYS A 5 -6.46 -10.78 4.44
C CYS A 5 -7.68 -9.88 4.26
N CYS A 6 -7.67 -8.69 4.86
CA CYS A 6 -8.74 -7.71 4.68
C CYS A 6 -8.82 -7.28 3.21
N ASP A 7 -10.01 -7.33 2.63
CA ASP A 7 -10.19 -6.97 1.23
C ASP A 7 -9.82 -5.52 0.92
N ARG A 8 -9.92 -4.63 1.93
CA ARG A 8 -9.64 -3.19 1.85
C ARG A 8 -8.19 -2.82 2.11
N CYS A 9 -7.61 -3.34 3.19
CA CYS A 9 -6.30 -2.93 3.69
C CYS A 9 -5.20 -4.01 3.55
N GLU A 10 -5.53 -5.18 2.99
CA GLU A 10 -4.64 -6.30 2.66
C GLU A 10 -3.83 -6.93 3.81
N LEU A 11 -3.94 -6.36 5.02
CA LEU A 11 -3.45 -6.91 6.27
C LEU A 11 -4.15 -8.24 6.60
N VAL A 12 -3.42 -9.15 7.22
CA VAL A 12 -4.01 -10.38 7.78
C VAL A 12 -5.00 -10.00 8.88
N ILE A 13 -6.22 -10.54 8.80
CA ILE A 13 -7.28 -10.30 9.79
C ILE A 13 -6.79 -10.83 11.14
N GLY A 14 -6.79 -9.96 12.16
CA GLY A 14 -6.30 -10.27 13.51
C GLY A 14 -4.87 -9.83 13.82
N LEU A 15 -4.12 -9.30 12.83
CA LEU A 15 -2.74 -8.79 13.01
C LEU A 15 -2.61 -7.26 12.94
N GLY A 16 -3.73 -6.51 12.96
CA GLY A 16 -3.70 -5.05 13.01
C GLY A 16 -4.59 -4.31 12.00
N CYS A 17 -5.48 -4.98 11.26
CA CYS A 17 -6.49 -4.27 10.48
C CYS A 17 -7.56 -3.65 11.40
N THR A 18 -7.69 -2.31 11.40
CA THR A 18 -8.80 -1.58 12.04
C THR A 18 -9.95 -1.31 11.04
N CYS A 19 -9.92 -1.97 9.88
CA CYS A 19 -10.93 -1.86 8.84
C CYS A 19 -12.28 -2.36 9.39
N PRO A 20 -13.33 -1.51 9.49
CA PRO A 20 -14.62 -1.94 10.00
C PRO A 20 -15.27 -2.94 9.03
N PRO A 21 -16.04 -3.92 9.56
CA PRO A 21 -16.57 -5.05 8.78
C PRO A 21 -17.50 -4.61 7.63
N ASP A 22 -18.16 -3.46 7.75
CA ASP A 22 -19.11 -2.92 6.76
C ASP A 22 -18.47 -2.08 5.63
N GLY A 23 -17.13 -1.95 5.58
CA GLY A 23 -16.49 -1.13 4.54
C GLY A 23 -16.71 0.38 4.72
N ALA A 24 -17.13 0.82 5.90
CA ALA A 24 -17.06 2.22 6.30
C ALA A 24 -15.58 2.66 6.50
N ALA A 25 -15.27 3.94 6.37
CA ALA A 25 -13.99 4.45 6.86
C ALA A 25 -14.00 4.34 8.40
N PRO A 26 -12.92 3.86 9.05
CA PRO A 26 -12.89 3.79 10.51
C PRO A 26 -13.06 5.19 11.11
N THR A 27 -14.10 5.39 11.93
CA THR A 27 -14.39 6.67 12.62
C THR A 27 -13.39 6.96 13.73
N THR A 28 -12.70 5.94 14.23
CA THR A 28 -11.56 6.11 15.11
C THR A 28 -10.34 6.30 14.23
N ARG A 29 -9.91 7.56 14.03
CA ARG A 29 -8.54 7.84 13.60
C ARG A 29 -7.65 6.96 14.49
N PRO A 30 -6.91 5.98 13.94
CA PRO A 30 -5.83 5.39 14.73
C PRO A 30 -5.02 6.58 15.21
N ILE A 31 -4.76 6.66 16.52
CA ILE A 31 -3.75 7.57 17.06
C ILE A 31 -2.59 7.45 16.09
N ALA A 32 -2.27 8.53 15.38
CA ALA A 32 -1.29 8.50 14.32
C ALA A 32 -0.04 7.91 14.94
N SER A 33 0.24 6.63 14.68
CA SER A 33 1.49 6.01 15.09
C SER A 33 2.55 6.98 14.59
N PRO A 34 3.44 7.46 15.47
CA PRO A 34 4.37 8.54 15.15
C PRO A 34 4.96 8.19 13.79
N ARG A 35 4.68 9.01 12.76
CA ARG A 35 4.89 8.71 11.33
C ARG A 35 6.01 7.69 11.24
N GLN A 36 5.68 6.41 11.06
CA GLN A 36 6.70 5.39 11.08
C GLN A 36 7.73 5.85 10.06
N GLU A 37 8.96 6.10 10.51
CA GLU A 37 9.95 6.72 9.63
C GLU A 37 10.24 5.68 8.56
N TRP A 38 9.66 5.87 7.38
CA TRP A 38 9.93 5.04 6.21
C TRP A 38 11.36 5.36 5.77
N ARG A 39 12.34 4.63 6.33
CA ARG A 39 13.77 4.91 6.14
C ARG A 39 14.36 4.15 4.96
N SER A 40 13.76 3.02 4.61
CA SER A 40 14.21 2.11 3.55
C SER A 40 13.62 2.47 2.18
N PHE A 41 12.55 3.27 2.16
CA PHE A 41 11.86 3.65 0.93
C PHE A 41 11.83 5.18 0.77
N PRO A 42 12.17 5.71 -0.41
CA PRO A 42 12.02 7.13 -0.67
C PRO A 42 10.54 7.53 -0.61
N ALA A 43 10.24 8.75 -0.18
CA ALA A 43 8.86 9.23 0.01
C ALA A 43 8.00 9.16 -1.26
N ASP A 44 8.63 9.28 -2.43
CA ASP A 44 7.98 9.15 -3.74
C ASP A 44 7.89 7.73 -4.27
N ALA A 45 8.39 6.72 -3.55
CA ALA A 45 8.28 5.33 -4.00
C ALA A 45 6.82 4.90 -4.18
N ILE A 46 6.60 3.98 -5.11
CA ILE A 46 5.34 3.24 -5.23
C ILE A 46 5.58 1.82 -4.76
N LEU A 47 4.88 1.42 -3.71
CA LEU A 47 4.92 0.08 -3.16
C LEU A 47 3.78 -0.74 -3.76
N ILE A 48 4.06 -1.95 -4.22
CA ILE A 48 3.13 -2.79 -4.96
C ILE A 48 2.81 -4.02 -4.12
N SER A 49 1.54 -4.12 -3.74
CA SER A 49 1.02 -5.20 -2.92
C SER A 49 0.85 -6.49 -3.72
N PRO A 50 0.77 -7.65 -3.04
CA PRO A 50 0.45 -8.92 -3.68
C PRO A 50 -0.89 -8.93 -4.42
N ARG A 51 -1.86 -8.08 -4.03
CA ARG A 51 -3.18 -8.01 -4.68
C ARG A 51 -3.29 -6.86 -5.68
N ARG A 52 -2.15 -6.36 -6.16
CA ARG A 52 -2.05 -5.36 -7.24
C ARG A 52 -2.56 -3.96 -6.88
N TYR A 53 -2.42 -3.57 -5.62
CA TYR A 53 -2.60 -2.18 -5.20
C TYR A 53 -1.26 -1.45 -5.09
N ALA A 54 -1.28 -0.16 -5.38
CA ALA A 54 -0.20 0.77 -5.17
C ALA A 54 -0.42 1.55 -3.87
N HIS A 55 0.65 1.61 -3.06
CA HIS A 55 0.71 2.38 -1.82
C HIS A 55 1.86 3.40 -1.89
N ARG A 56 1.72 4.51 -1.16
CA ARG A 56 2.81 5.47 -0.93
C ARG A 56 3.36 5.30 0.49
N PRO A 57 4.69 5.28 0.68
CA PRO A 57 5.32 5.32 2.00
C PRO A 57 4.77 6.49 2.83
N GLY A 58 4.37 6.22 4.07
CA GLY A 58 3.93 7.24 5.03
C GLY A 58 2.55 7.85 4.79
N ALA A 59 1.92 7.62 3.62
CA ALA A 59 0.56 8.10 3.33
C ALA A 59 -0.53 7.10 3.75
N CYS A 60 -0.17 5.83 3.94
CA CYS A 60 -1.10 4.80 4.38
C CYS A 60 -1.02 4.63 5.91
N ALA A 61 -2.15 4.73 6.61
CA ALA A 61 -2.24 4.34 8.03
C ALA A 61 -2.29 2.81 8.22
N HIS A 62 -2.45 2.05 7.14
CA HIS A 62 -2.65 0.59 7.16
C HIS A 62 -1.40 -0.22 6.77
N LEU A 63 -0.29 0.43 6.43
CA LEU A 63 0.92 -0.25 6.00
C LEU A 63 2.09 0.23 6.85
N SER A 64 2.86 -0.72 7.38
CA SER A 64 4.15 -0.48 8.03
C SER A 64 5.29 -0.93 7.14
N GLU A 65 6.45 -0.30 7.27
CA GLU A 65 7.65 -0.63 6.50
C GLU A 65 8.03 -2.11 6.62
N GLU A 66 7.90 -2.69 7.81
CA GLU A 66 8.22 -4.08 8.13
C GLU A 66 7.38 -5.12 7.34
N LEU A 67 6.19 -4.72 6.86
CA LEU A 67 5.33 -5.58 6.06
C LEU A 67 5.75 -5.62 4.58
N VAL A 68 6.53 -4.64 4.14
CA VAL A 68 6.91 -4.43 2.74
C VAL A 68 8.23 -5.14 2.49
N THR A 69 8.16 -6.46 2.32
CA THR A 69 9.33 -7.32 2.13
C THR A 69 9.23 -8.16 0.88
N ALA A 70 10.38 -8.36 0.22
CA ALA A 70 10.50 -9.33 -0.87
C ALA A 70 10.46 -10.77 -0.32
N PRO A 71 10.00 -11.77 -1.12
CA PRO A 71 9.47 -11.67 -2.47
C PRO A 71 7.95 -11.41 -2.49
N ARG A 72 7.34 -11.05 -1.37
CA ARG A 72 5.88 -10.86 -1.30
C ARG A 72 5.47 -9.56 -2.00
N TRP A 73 6.21 -8.49 -1.72
CA TRP A 73 6.01 -7.15 -2.27
C TRP A 73 7.02 -6.82 -3.37
N GLY A 74 6.63 -5.90 -4.24
CA GLY A 74 7.55 -5.20 -5.15
C GLY A 74 7.43 -3.70 -4.93
N TRP A 75 8.38 -2.93 -5.45
CA TRP A 75 8.34 -1.47 -5.36
C TRP A 75 9.03 -0.81 -6.54
N ILE A 76 8.74 0.48 -6.72
CA ILE A 76 9.35 1.38 -7.69
C ILE A 76 9.95 2.53 -6.88
N PRO A 77 11.27 2.57 -6.63
CA PRO A 77 11.89 3.59 -5.79
C PRO A 77 11.89 4.98 -6.45
N ALA A 78 11.93 5.04 -7.78
CA ALA A 78 11.89 6.28 -8.54
C ALA A 78 10.83 6.17 -9.66
N PRO A 79 9.54 6.31 -9.34
CA PRO A 79 8.50 6.21 -10.34
C PRO A 79 8.53 7.42 -11.29
N PRO A 80 8.20 7.25 -12.58
CA PRO A 80 8.03 8.37 -13.49
C PRO A 80 6.94 9.32 -13.00
N ALA A 81 7.11 10.62 -13.27
CA ALA A 81 6.16 11.65 -12.87
C ALA A 81 4.75 11.34 -13.40
N GLY A 82 3.75 11.43 -12.53
CA GLY A 82 2.35 11.10 -12.86
C GLY A 82 2.05 9.61 -13.01
N LEU A 83 2.99 8.70 -12.72
CA LEU A 83 2.70 7.26 -12.71
C LEU A 83 1.60 6.93 -11.71
N TRP A 84 1.63 7.54 -10.52
CA TRP A 84 0.58 7.40 -9.52
C TRP A 84 -0.79 7.76 -10.10
N ASP A 85 -0.93 8.95 -10.70
CA ASP A 85 -2.20 9.45 -11.21
C ASP A 85 -2.75 8.65 -12.40
N ARG A 86 -1.86 8.12 -13.24
CA ARG A 86 -2.22 7.31 -14.42
C ARG A 86 -2.52 5.85 -14.08
N LEU A 87 -2.20 5.42 -12.86
CA LEU A 87 -2.29 4.02 -12.45
C LEU A 87 -3.70 3.49 -12.58
N SER A 88 -3.85 2.50 -13.45
CA SER A 88 -5.14 1.90 -13.79
C SER A 88 -4.94 0.50 -14.35
N THR A 89 -6.03 -0.21 -14.66
CA THR A 89 -5.93 -1.50 -15.36
C THR A 89 -5.32 -1.37 -16.75
N SER A 90 -5.51 -0.23 -17.42
CA SER A 90 -4.92 0.06 -18.74
C SER A 90 -3.47 0.55 -18.67
N CYS A 91 -3.06 1.12 -17.54
CA CYS A 91 -1.68 1.57 -17.29
C CYS A 91 -1.19 0.99 -15.95
N PRO A 92 -0.82 -0.31 -15.90
CA PRO A 92 -0.29 -0.93 -14.70
C PRO A 92 1.10 -0.36 -14.35
N ALA A 93 1.36 -0.16 -13.06
CA ALA A 93 2.69 0.14 -12.55
C ALA A 93 3.41 -1.17 -12.21
N LYS A 94 4.50 -1.49 -12.92
CA LYS A 94 5.29 -2.70 -12.68
C LYS A 94 6.42 -2.43 -11.68
N ALA A 95 6.63 -3.34 -10.73
CA ALA A 95 7.73 -3.26 -9.78
C ALA A 95 9.08 -3.36 -10.50
N THR A 96 10.03 -2.52 -10.10
CA THR A 96 11.42 -2.59 -10.57
C THR A 96 12.33 -3.25 -9.56
N GLU A 97 11.95 -3.26 -8.28
CA GLU A 97 12.70 -3.82 -7.16
C GLU A 97 11.83 -4.73 -6.29
N GLY A 98 12.47 -5.54 -5.43
CA GLY A 98 11.80 -6.53 -4.61
C GLY A 98 11.31 -7.72 -5.43
N ASN A 99 9.99 -7.87 -5.57
CA ASN A 99 9.40 -8.80 -6.54
C ASN A 99 8.98 -8.06 -7.82
N THR A 100 9.79 -8.21 -8.87
CA THR A 100 9.63 -7.56 -10.18
C THR A 100 8.51 -8.17 -11.04
N ASP A 101 7.94 -9.32 -10.65
CA ASP A 101 6.75 -9.89 -11.28
C ASP A 101 5.45 -9.23 -10.77
N ARG A 102 5.54 -8.33 -9.78
CA ARG A 102 4.38 -7.61 -9.27
C ARG A 102 4.04 -6.41 -10.13
N GLN A 103 2.74 -6.16 -10.28
CA GLN A 103 2.21 -4.95 -10.89
C GLN A 103 1.00 -4.45 -10.10
N ALA A 104 0.89 -3.14 -9.93
CA ALA A 104 -0.29 -2.48 -9.40
C ALA A 104 -1.17 -1.95 -10.53
N ILE A 105 -2.48 -2.18 -10.41
CA ILE A 105 -3.51 -1.67 -11.33
C ILE A 105 -4.54 -0.77 -10.64
N ARG A 106 -4.47 -0.69 -9.32
CA ARG A 106 -5.32 0.17 -8.49
C ARG A 106 -4.48 0.89 -7.46
N ARG A 107 -4.91 2.08 -7.08
CA ARG A 107 -4.30 2.86 -5.98
C ARG A 107 -5.05 2.54 -4.68
N CYS A 108 -4.34 2.45 -3.57
CA CYS A 108 -4.96 2.37 -2.25
C CYS A 108 -5.81 3.62 -1.99
N GLU A 109 -7.05 3.43 -1.53
CA GLU A 109 -8.01 4.53 -1.28
C GLU A 109 -7.49 5.51 -0.22
N ASP A 110 -6.91 5.01 0.89
CA ASP A 110 -6.35 5.86 1.94
C ASP A 110 -5.16 6.69 1.45
N CYS A 111 -4.30 6.08 0.62
CA CYS A 111 -3.20 6.79 -0.02
C CYS A 111 -3.69 7.83 -1.03
N GLN A 112 -4.82 7.59 -1.70
CA GLN A 112 -5.43 8.60 -2.59
C GLN A 112 -6.00 9.77 -1.80
N ALA A 113 -6.71 9.50 -0.70
CA ALA A 113 -7.36 10.52 0.12
C ALA A 113 -6.36 11.42 0.87
N THR A 114 -5.16 10.91 1.16
CA THR A 114 -4.12 11.64 1.91
C THR A 114 -3.24 12.53 1.02
N VAL A 115 -3.35 12.42 -0.30
CA VAL A 115 -2.57 13.22 -1.27
C VAL A 115 -3.31 14.51 -1.68
N GLY A 116 -4.42 14.84 -1.01
CA GLY A 116 -5.20 16.08 -1.18
C GLY A 116 -4.80 17.19 -0.23
#